data_AF-A0A836WID0-F1
#
_entry.id   AF-A0A836WID0-F1
#
_cell.length_a   1.000
_cell.length_b   1.000
_cell.length_c   1.000
_cell.angle_alpha   90.00
_cell.angle_beta   90.00
_cell.angle_gamma   90.00
#
_symmetry.space_group_name_H-M   'P 1'
#
loop_
_entity.id
_entity.type
_entity.pdbx_description
1 polymer ?
#
loop_
_entity_poly.entity_id
_entity_poly.type
_entity_poly.pdbx_seq_one_letter_code
_entity_poly.pdbx_strand_id
1 'polypeptide(L)'
;MIQIDVDREIDYLIGYQYRTLSQNDNVIPKYLIPCYSRLAAIANLVALENPAMKVIAALLRVAVLDEEEDVRREALLGLVKINPEIAKAALVAGTYDADSQVRATAIEELHRLDSDLAIEMAKRLKDDEDEMVRDYAVGL
;
A
#
# COMPACT_ATOMS: atom_id res chain seq x y z
N MET A 1 -21.78 5.58 -17.11
CA MET A 1 -20.58 5.60 -16.25
C MET A 1 -21.05 5.35 -14.84
N ILE A 2 -20.67 4.23 -14.22
CA ILE A 2 -21.06 3.97 -12.82
C ILE A 2 -20.20 4.88 -11.96
N GLN A 3 -20.82 5.80 -11.23
CA GLN A 3 -20.12 6.65 -10.28
C GLN A 3 -19.65 5.79 -9.10
N ILE A 4 -18.35 5.79 -8.84
CA ILE A 4 -17.77 5.09 -7.70
C ILE A 4 -18.29 5.75 -6.41
N ASP A 5 -18.85 4.93 -5.52
CA ASP A 5 -19.23 5.35 -4.17
C ASP A 5 -18.00 5.32 -3.27
N VAL A 6 -17.38 6.48 -3.07
CA VAL A 6 -16.11 6.61 -2.35
C VAL A 6 -16.21 6.15 -0.90
N ASP A 7 -17.32 6.43 -0.22
CA ASP A 7 -17.48 6.06 1.19
C ASP A 7 -17.57 4.55 1.34
N ARG A 8 -18.30 3.89 0.45
CA ARG A 8 -18.35 2.43 0.41
C ARG A 8 -17.01 1.79 0.06
N GLU A 9 -16.25 2.38 -0.86
CA GLU A 9 -14.89 1.89 -1.16
C GLU A 9 -13.95 2.06 0.05
N ILE A 10 -14.08 3.15 0.82
CA ILE A 10 -13.33 3.31 2.06
C ILE A 10 -13.75 2.26 3.10
N ASP A 11 -15.04 1.97 3.25
CA ASP A 11 -15.52 0.91 4.15
C ASP A 11 -14.93 -0.46 3.79
N TYR A 12 -14.81 -0.78 2.49
CA TYR A 12 -14.11 -1.97 2.04
C TYR A 12 -12.62 -1.93 2.37
N LEU A 13 -11.96 -0.81 2.08
CA LEU A 13 -10.53 -0.61 2.27
C LEU A 13 -10.13 -0.80 3.74
N ILE A 14 -10.90 -0.27 4.69
CA ILE A 14 -10.59 -0.33 6.13
C ILE A 14 -11.17 -1.56 6.83
N GLY A 15 -11.86 -2.44 6.09
CA GLY A 15 -12.38 -3.71 6.60
C GLY A 15 -13.69 -3.61 7.40
N TYR A 16 -14.46 -2.54 7.24
CA TYR A 16 -15.81 -2.42 7.83
C TYR A 16 -16.88 -3.17 7.04
N GLN A 17 -16.67 -3.32 5.73
CA GLN A 17 -17.51 -4.11 4.86
C GLN A 17 -16.65 -4.94 3.93
N TYR A 18 -17.25 -5.94 3.29
CA TYR A 18 -16.60 -6.73 2.25
C TYR A 18 -17.52 -6.90 1.05
N ARG A 19 -16.93 -7.09 -0.13
CA ARG A 19 -17.68 -7.31 -1.36
C ARG A 19 -18.42 -8.64 -1.30
N THR A 20 -19.68 -8.62 -1.72
CA THR A 20 -20.46 -9.85 -1.94
C THR A 20 -20.25 -10.30 -3.38
N LEU A 21 -19.71 -11.51 -3.56
CA LEU A 21 -19.38 -12.07 -4.88
C LEU A 21 -20.46 -13.07 -5.34
N SER A 22 -21.71 -12.63 -5.40
CA SER A 22 -22.87 -13.51 -5.61
C SER A 22 -22.88 -14.31 -6.91
N GLN A 23 -22.09 -13.93 -7.92
CA GLN A 23 -22.00 -14.65 -9.19
C GLN A 23 -20.82 -15.62 -9.27
N ASN A 24 -19.93 -15.65 -8.26
CA ASN A 24 -18.64 -16.35 -8.31
C ASN A 24 -18.28 -17.04 -6.97
N ASP A 25 -19.27 -17.48 -6.20
CA ASP A 25 -19.08 -18.06 -4.85
C ASP A 25 -18.10 -19.27 -4.80
N ASN A 26 -17.77 -19.89 -5.94
CA ASN A 26 -16.82 -21.00 -6.07
C ASN A 26 -15.45 -20.61 -6.70
N VAL A 27 -15.23 -19.35 -7.04
CA VAL A 27 -13.98 -18.87 -7.67
C VAL A 27 -13.00 -18.37 -6.63
N ILE A 28 -13.48 -17.55 -5.69
CA ILE A 28 -12.67 -16.97 -4.61
C ILE A 28 -13.08 -17.65 -3.31
N PRO A 29 -12.17 -18.39 -2.65
CA PRO A 29 -12.43 -18.93 -1.33
C PRO A 29 -12.87 -17.83 -0.35
N LYS A 30 -13.91 -18.11 0.45
CA LYS A 30 -14.52 -17.11 1.34
C LYS A 30 -13.52 -16.40 2.26
N TYR A 31 -12.46 -17.10 2.69
CA TYR A 31 -11.42 -16.54 3.55
C TYR A 31 -10.55 -15.48 2.86
N LEU A 32 -10.52 -15.42 1.51
CA LEU A 32 -9.80 -14.39 0.76
C LEU A 32 -10.65 -13.15 0.43
N ILE A 33 -11.97 -13.21 0.68
CA ILE A 33 -12.87 -12.09 0.38
C ILE A 33 -12.42 -10.78 1.07
N PRO A 34 -11.97 -10.76 2.34
CA PRO A 34 -11.46 -9.56 2.97
C PRO A 34 -10.28 -8.94 2.23
N CYS A 35 -9.22 -9.71 1.95
CA CYS A 35 -8.03 -9.25 1.25
C CYS A 35 -8.38 -8.70 -0.15
N TYR A 36 -9.12 -9.46 -0.95
CA TYR A 36 -9.50 -8.99 -2.30
C TYR A 36 -10.46 -7.80 -2.27
N SER A 37 -11.28 -7.64 -1.24
CA SER A 37 -12.13 -6.44 -1.09
C SER A 37 -11.27 -5.20 -0.89
N ARG A 38 -10.23 -5.30 -0.05
CA ARG A 38 -9.27 -4.19 0.20
C ARG A 38 -8.46 -3.87 -1.06
N LEU A 39 -7.90 -4.87 -1.73
CA LEU A 39 -7.14 -4.67 -2.98
C LEU A 39 -8.00 -4.01 -4.08
N ALA A 40 -9.24 -4.47 -4.25
CA ALA A 40 -10.17 -3.87 -5.21
C ALA A 40 -10.52 -2.42 -4.83
N ALA A 41 -10.65 -2.13 -3.53
CA ALA A 41 -10.89 -0.77 -3.05
C ALA A 41 -9.70 0.15 -3.32
N ILE A 42 -8.47 -0.30 -3.07
CA ILE A 42 -7.25 0.45 -3.43
C ILE A 42 -7.28 0.79 -4.93
N ALA A 43 -7.49 -0.20 -5.80
CA ALA A 43 -7.49 0.01 -7.24
C ALA A 43 -8.54 1.05 -7.68
N ASN A 44 -9.76 0.97 -7.15
CA ASN A 44 -10.83 1.93 -7.46
C ASN A 44 -10.52 3.34 -6.96
N LEU A 45 -10.02 3.46 -5.73
CA LEU A 45 -9.72 4.74 -5.09
C LEU A 45 -8.53 5.44 -5.75
N VAL A 46 -7.51 4.69 -6.16
CA VAL A 46 -6.32 5.19 -6.87
C VAL A 46 -6.65 5.61 -8.31
N ALA A 47 -7.73 5.07 -8.90
CA ALA A 47 -8.19 5.43 -10.23
C ALA A 47 -9.03 6.72 -10.27
N LEU A 48 -9.35 7.33 -9.13
CA LEU A 48 -10.06 8.61 -9.08
C LEU A 48 -9.20 9.73 -9.68
N GLU A 49 -9.80 10.55 -10.55
CA GLU A 49 -9.11 11.71 -11.14
C GLU A 49 -8.69 12.74 -10.08
N ASN A 50 -9.54 12.95 -9.07
CA ASN A 50 -9.33 13.92 -7.99
C ASN A 50 -9.66 13.27 -6.62
N PRO A 51 -8.73 12.50 -6.04
CA PRO A 51 -8.97 11.80 -4.77
C PRO A 51 -9.08 12.81 -3.61
N ALA A 52 -10.17 12.72 -2.86
CA ALA A 52 -10.39 13.56 -1.68
C ALA A 52 -9.42 13.20 -0.54
N MET A 53 -9.18 14.14 0.39
CA MET A 53 -8.29 13.92 1.53
C MET A 53 -8.63 12.66 2.35
N LYS A 54 -9.92 12.33 2.50
CA LYS A 54 -10.36 11.10 3.19
C LYS A 54 -9.86 9.82 2.53
N VAL A 55 -9.69 9.81 1.20
CA VAL A 55 -9.14 8.68 0.45
C VAL A 55 -7.65 8.52 0.77
N ILE A 56 -6.91 9.64 0.74
CA ILE A 56 -5.48 9.65 1.07
C ILE A 56 -5.26 9.21 2.51
N ALA A 57 -6.07 9.69 3.45
CA ALA A 57 -5.99 9.27 4.86
C ALA A 57 -6.30 7.78 5.06
N ALA A 58 -7.31 7.24 4.34
CA ALA A 58 -7.64 5.82 4.41
C ALA A 58 -6.52 4.95 3.84
N LEU A 59 -5.94 5.33 2.70
CA LEU A 59 -4.79 4.63 2.11
C LEU A 59 -3.55 4.70 3.01
N LEU A 60 -3.27 5.86 3.62
CA LEU A 60 -2.17 6.01 4.59
C LEU A 60 -2.34 5.07 5.79
N ARG A 61 -3.55 4.96 6.34
CA ARG A 61 -3.84 4.03 7.43
C ARG A 61 -3.56 2.59 7.00
N VAL A 62 -4.04 2.17 5.83
CA VAL A 62 -3.90 0.80 5.33
C VAL A 62 -2.44 0.48 5.01
N ALA A 63 -1.71 1.40 4.37
CA ALA A 63 -0.29 1.22 4.06
C ALA A 63 0.58 0.92 5.29
N VAL A 64 0.17 1.37 6.47
CA VAL A 64 0.95 1.22 7.72
C VAL A 64 0.40 0.11 8.62
N LEU A 65 -0.91 -0.16 8.59
CA LEU A 65 -1.58 -0.95 9.63
C LEU A 65 -2.33 -2.19 9.11
N ASP A 66 -2.43 -2.40 7.79
CA ASP A 66 -3.12 -3.61 7.30
C ASP A 66 -2.36 -4.86 7.69
N GLU A 67 -3.08 -5.95 7.95
CA GLU A 67 -2.49 -7.22 8.35
C GLU A 67 -1.78 -7.92 7.16
N GLU A 68 -2.29 -7.71 5.94
CA GLU A 68 -1.80 -8.37 4.72
C GLU A 68 -0.72 -7.52 4.05
N GLU A 69 0.47 -8.07 3.86
CA GLU A 69 1.61 -7.41 3.25
C GLU A 69 1.33 -6.91 1.83
N ASP A 70 0.59 -7.68 1.03
CA ASP A 70 0.17 -7.29 -0.32
C ASP A 70 -0.72 -6.04 -0.27
N VAL A 71 -1.64 -5.96 0.70
CA VAL A 71 -2.53 -4.80 0.86
C VAL A 71 -1.72 -3.57 1.30
N ARG A 72 -0.77 -3.73 2.23
CA ARG A 72 0.13 -2.64 2.64
C ARG A 72 0.94 -2.11 1.46
N ARG A 73 1.56 -3.01 0.68
CA ARG A 73 2.38 -2.67 -0.50
C ARG A 73 1.57 -1.93 -1.56
N GLU A 74 0.39 -2.43 -1.92
CA GLU A 74 -0.46 -1.77 -2.92
C GLU A 74 -0.97 -0.40 -2.43
N ALA A 75 -1.24 -0.24 -1.13
CA ALA A 75 -1.61 1.05 -0.57
C ALA A 75 -0.44 2.06 -0.61
N LEU A 76 0.80 1.62 -0.35
CA LEU A 76 2.00 2.45 -0.52
C LEU A 76 2.15 2.94 -1.97
N LEU A 77 2.11 2.03 -2.94
CA LEU A 77 2.20 2.35 -4.37
C LEU A 77 1.05 3.29 -4.80
N GLY A 78 -0.15 3.04 -4.28
CA GLY A 78 -1.31 3.90 -4.48
C GLY A 78 -1.07 5.33 -3.98
N LEU A 79 -0.52 5.50 -2.77
CA LEU A 79 -0.17 6.80 -2.21
C LEU A 79 0.88 7.52 -3.05
N VAL A 80 1.93 6.83 -3.49
CA VAL A 80 2.96 7.42 -4.36
C VAL A 80 2.32 8.01 -5.61
N LYS A 81 1.37 7.29 -6.21
CA LYS A 81 0.70 7.74 -7.42
C LYS A 81 -0.20 8.96 -7.20
N ILE A 82 -0.96 9.00 -6.10
CA ILE A 82 -2.01 10.03 -5.91
C ILE A 82 -1.58 11.22 -5.07
N ASN A 83 -0.60 11.05 -4.18
CA ASN A 83 -0.08 12.09 -3.29
C ASN A 83 1.36 11.77 -2.83
N PRO A 84 2.37 12.03 -3.67
CA PRO A 84 3.78 11.75 -3.36
C PRO A 84 4.27 12.40 -2.06
N GLU A 85 3.75 13.58 -1.73
CA GLU A 85 4.15 14.31 -0.51
C GLU A 85 3.77 13.55 0.75
N ILE A 86 2.53 13.05 0.83
CA ILE A 86 2.09 12.22 1.96
C ILE A 86 2.72 10.82 1.89
N ALA A 87 2.96 10.30 0.69
CA ALA A 87 3.57 8.99 0.50
C ALA A 87 4.93 8.87 1.17
N LYS A 88 5.76 9.92 1.18
CA LYS A 88 7.08 9.92 1.85
C LYS A 88 7.01 9.44 3.32
N ALA A 89 6.02 9.89 4.09
CA ALA A 89 5.85 9.45 5.48
C ALA A 89 5.49 7.96 5.57
N ALA A 90 4.60 7.48 4.69
CA ALA A 90 4.21 6.07 4.63
C ALA A 90 5.40 5.18 4.21
N LEU A 91 6.19 5.64 3.23
CA LEU A 91 7.37 4.94 2.75
C LEU A 91 8.44 4.82 3.83
N VAL A 92 8.70 5.89 4.60
CA VAL A 92 9.59 5.79 5.77
C VAL A 92 9.12 4.70 6.72
N ALA A 93 7.84 4.64 7.07
CA ALA A 93 7.29 3.57 7.90
C ALA A 93 7.43 2.19 7.23
N GLY A 94 7.13 2.07 5.93
CA GLY A 94 7.23 0.84 5.16
C GLY A 94 8.64 0.27 5.08
N THR A 95 9.69 1.09 5.20
CA THR A 95 11.05 0.54 5.30
C THR A 95 11.21 -0.36 6.54
N TYR A 96 10.43 -0.13 7.62
CA TYR A 96 10.49 -0.90 8.89
C TYR A 96 9.49 -2.07 8.92
N ASP A 97 8.85 -2.37 7.79
CA ASP A 97 7.84 -3.42 7.71
C ASP A 97 8.43 -4.79 8.01
N ALA A 98 7.62 -5.70 8.55
CA ALA A 98 8.03 -7.08 8.80
C ALA A 98 8.23 -7.86 7.50
N ASP A 99 7.50 -7.51 6.44
CA ASP A 99 7.60 -8.16 5.13
C ASP A 99 8.69 -7.51 4.26
N SER A 100 9.55 -8.34 3.65
CA SER A 100 10.68 -7.85 2.87
C SER A 100 10.28 -7.20 1.56
N GLN A 101 9.16 -7.61 0.93
CA GLN A 101 8.67 -6.99 -0.29
C GLN A 101 8.12 -5.59 0.00
N VAL A 102 7.47 -5.40 1.14
CA VAL A 102 7.05 -4.05 1.60
C VAL A 102 8.29 -3.18 1.87
N ARG A 103 9.31 -3.69 2.57
CA ARG A 103 10.56 -2.95 2.81
C ARG A 103 11.26 -2.54 1.51
N ALA A 104 11.42 -3.48 0.56
CA ALA A 104 12.04 -3.25 -0.74
C ALA A 104 11.28 -2.18 -1.54
N THR A 105 9.95 -2.33 -1.64
CA THR A 105 9.09 -1.34 -2.30
C THR A 105 9.24 0.03 -1.65
N ALA A 106 9.22 0.07 -0.31
CA ALA A 106 9.29 1.32 0.42
C ALA A 106 10.61 2.08 0.18
N ILE A 107 11.75 1.37 0.22
CA ILE A 107 13.05 2.02 0.00
C ILE A 107 13.26 2.43 -1.46
N GLU A 108 12.77 1.64 -2.42
CA GLU A 108 12.85 1.96 -3.84
C GLU A 108 12.03 3.20 -4.19
N GLU A 109 10.77 3.22 -3.78
CA GLU A 109 9.87 4.34 -4.01
C GLU A 109 10.34 5.60 -3.27
N LEU A 110 10.87 5.46 -2.06
CA LEU A 110 11.45 6.57 -1.31
C LEU A 110 12.66 7.14 -2.05
N HIS A 111 13.53 6.31 -2.61
CA HIS A 111 14.67 6.77 -3.40
C HIS A 111 14.24 7.59 -4.63
N ARG A 112 13.14 7.19 -5.28
CA ARG A 112 12.58 7.93 -6.42
C ARG A 112 11.99 9.28 -6.02
N LEU A 113 11.40 9.40 -4.83
CA LEU A 113 10.74 10.63 -4.36
C LEU A 113 11.67 11.58 -3.59
N ASP A 114 12.61 11.02 -2.84
CA ASP A 114 13.52 11.71 -1.93
C ASP A 114 14.77 10.86 -1.69
N SER A 115 15.75 11.02 -2.57
CA SER A 115 16.98 10.21 -2.56
C SER A 115 17.80 10.39 -1.29
N ASP A 116 17.89 11.61 -0.75
CA ASP A 116 18.63 11.89 0.47
C ASP A 116 18.02 11.15 1.67
N LEU A 117 16.69 11.19 1.80
CA LEU A 117 15.98 10.47 2.85
C LEU A 117 16.08 8.94 2.68
N ALA A 118 16.05 8.45 1.44
CA ALA A 118 16.25 7.03 1.16
C ALA A 118 17.65 6.56 1.56
N ILE A 119 18.71 7.30 1.23
CA ILE A 119 20.08 6.99 1.64
C ILE A 119 20.20 6.97 3.17
N GLU A 120 19.51 7.89 3.86
CA GLU A 120 19.45 7.86 5.32
C GLU A 120 18.79 6.57 5.85
N MET A 121 17.65 6.18 5.29
CA MET A 121 16.94 4.95 5.67
C MET A 121 17.67 3.67 5.29
N ALA A 122 18.42 3.67 4.19
CA ALA A 122 19.20 2.54 3.70
C ALA A 122 20.30 2.11 4.69
N LYS A 123 20.82 3.03 5.51
CA LYS A 123 21.90 2.75 6.48
C LYS A 123 21.62 1.55 7.38
N ARG A 124 20.36 1.34 7.77
CA ARG A 124 19.97 0.20 8.62
C ARG A 124 19.58 -1.06 7.83
N LEU A 125 19.29 -0.92 6.55
CA LEU A 125 18.88 -2.01 5.67
C LEU A 125 20.08 -2.76 5.07
N LYS A 126 21.31 -2.26 5.28
CA LYS A 126 22.55 -2.91 4.79
C LYS A 126 22.76 -4.31 5.37
N ASP A 127 22.23 -4.56 6.58
CA ASP A 127 22.27 -5.84 7.27
C ASP A 127 20.87 -6.47 7.40
N ASP A 128 19.92 -6.09 6.53
CA ASP A 128 18.57 -6.67 6.50
C ASP A 128 18.62 -8.20 6.36
N GLU A 129 17.62 -8.94 6.82
CA GLU A 129 17.58 -10.40 6.69
C GLU A 129 17.35 -10.86 5.24
N ASP A 130 16.66 -10.04 4.45
CA ASP A 130 16.36 -10.32 3.06
C ASP A 130 17.47 -9.82 2.13
N GLU A 131 17.92 -10.70 1.23
CA GLU A 131 19.02 -10.41 0.30
C GLU A 131 18.71 -9.27 -0.67
N MET A 132 17.49 -9.22 -1.18
CA MET A 132 17.09 -8.19 -2.13
C MET A 132 17.07 -6.81 -1.47
N VAL A 133 16.58 -6.74 -0.22
CA VAL A 133 16.57 -5.50 0.56
C VAL A 133 17.99 -5.03 0.86
N ARG A 134 18.88 -5.93 1.28
CA ARG A 134 20.30 -5.60 1.50
C ARG A 134 20.98 -5.08 0.25
N ASP A 135 20.84 -5.80 -0.87
CA ASP A 135 21.50 -5.45 -2.13
C ASP A 135 21.06 -4.08 -2.63
N TYR A 136 19.76 -3.79 -2.55
CA TYR A 136 19.24 -2.46 -2.88
C TYR A 136 19.84 -1.39 -1.97
N ALA A 137 19.82 -1.60 -0.65
CA ALA A 137 20.30 -0.63 0.33
C ALA A 137 21.82 -0.38 0.28
N VAL A 138 22.62 -1.38 -0.13
CA VAL A 138 24.06 -1.22 -0.36
C VAL A 138 24.33 -0.45 -1.66
N GLY A 139 23.44 -0.54 -2.65
CA GLY A 139 23.51 0.20 -3.90
C GLY A 139 23.14 1.68 -3.81
N LEU A 140 22.55 2.11 -2.69
CA LEU A 140 22.25 3.52 -2.36
C LEU A 140 23.41 4.20 -1.63
#